data_AF-A0A3A9SD57-F1
#
_entry.id   AF-A0A3A9SD57-F1
#
_cell.length_a   1.000
_cell.length_b   1.000
_cell.length_c   1.000
_cell.angle_alpha   90.00
_cell.angle_beta   90.00
_cell.angle_gamma   90.00
#
_symmetry.space_group_name_H-M   'P 1'
#
loop_
_entity.id
_entity.type
_entity.pdbx_description
1 polymer ?
#
loop_
_entity_poly.entity_id
_entity_poly.type
_entity_poly.pdbx_seq_one_letter_code
_entity_poly.pdbx_strand_id
1 'polypeptide(L)'
;MGKFKYSDEEAEINKVLKMNQDMSKELLNDSKLGSSRQTADSNIESSIELLRSLGKNRDVIKLATDITERNQCRKLEHSPVLESWDEIVAAANLCEPQVVELEDIMSESEIQDAFSELDEIEALFSKKTSIVNKSDLAFLAIATALQVTKSLVFPYVAEKIGYGESFDPDERLDHNDKSIEKAHREANDKFRDEKLKRNPTGHWINILYQTVPYDITKGSGELGINMGGRYHRMYTLGHDPILGWIFGTANILTDCITFNNFHTNRITRVDPITGAAKMKITPEVVPLPLMFQECYEEIRGDKLNLPAALFAQAQHLKSDSFTKLGLPVPLLETINEEFASKLYSEHYDALCLARDVKVIGASFVVSKLFDMIIALAHGLFRKENEDKDLYEVRTRKILLISNSIASTSTIINTAITKNPKNLDIGSLLNTVTHLFSDIRFITRIKKEFIDSEISKKMETEIAEIDVLYKAV
;
A
#
# COMPACT_ATOMS: atom_id res chain seq x y z
N MET A 1 15.87 13.11 -31.13
CA MET A 1 15.20 12.42 -30.00
C MET A 1 14.71 13.54 -29.11
N GLY A 2 13.45 13.89 -29.33
CA GLY A 2 12.77 14.98 -28.66
C GLY A 2 12.67 14.76 -27.16
N LYS A 3 12.28 15.83 -26.47
CA LYS A 3 12.22 15.86 -25.01
C LYS A 3 11.12 14.98 -24.44
N PHE A 4 10.13 14.63 -25.27
CA PHE A 4 8.88 13.98 -24.86
C PHE A 4 8.72 12.58 -25.47
N LYS A 5 7.84 11.79 -24.86
CA LYS A 5 7.40 10.49 -25.37
C LYS A 5 5.93 10.56 -25.68
N TYR A 6 5.55 9.97 -26.80
CA TYR A 6 4.20 10.02 -27.33
C TYR A 6 3.62 8.62 -27.42
N SER A 7 2.32 8.50 -27.17
CA SER A 7 1.50 7.39 -27.62
C SER A 7 1.29 7.44 -29.14
N ASP A 8 0.79 6.35 -29.72
CA ASP A 8 0.50 6.30 -31.16
C ASP A 8 -0.54 7.36 -31.56
N GLU A 9 -1.57 7.55 -30.75
CA GLU A 9 -2.61 8.58 -30.95
C GLU A 9 -2.04 10.01 -30.91
N GLU A 10 -1.17 10.32 -29.95
CA GLU A 10 -0.51 11.64 -29.86
C GLU A 10 0.43 11.90 -31.03
N ALA A 11 1.11 10.86 -31.54
CA ALA A 11 1.97 10.98 -32.70
C ALA A 11 1.16 11.29 -33.98
N GLU A 12 -0.03 10.69 -34.13
CA GLU A 12 -0.95 11.02 -35.22
C GLU A 12 -1.44 12.47 -35.12
N ILE A 13 -1.83 12.92 -33.92
CA ILE A 13 -2.25 14.31 -33.67
C ILE A 13 -1.14 15.29 -34.05
N ASN A 14 0.10 15.04 -33.65
CA ASN A 14 1.24 15.89 -33.99
C ASN A 14 1.41 16.05 -35.51
N LYS A 15 1.29 14.95 -36.27
CA LYS A 15 1.37 15.00 -37.73
C LYS A 15 0.26 15.85 -38.35
N VAL A 16 -0.97 15.68 -37.88
CA VAL A 16 -2.12 16.48 -38.35
C VAL A 16 -1.91 17.96 -38.06
N LEU A 17 -1.46 18.30 -36.85
CA LEU A 17 -1.16 19.67 -36.46
C LEU A 17 -0.04 20.27 -37.33
N LYS A 18 1.02 19.50 -37.59
CA LYS A 18 2.14 19.93 -38.44
C LYS A 18 1.72 20.18 -39.88
N MET A 19 0.98 19.25 -40.48
CA MET A 19 0.41 19.41 -41.82
C MET A 19 -0.43 20.70 -41.91
N ASN A 20 -1.35 20.91 -40.95
CA ASN A 20 -2.18 22.11 -40.91
C ASN A 20 -1.37 23.40 -40.75
N GLN A 21 -0.33 23.37 -39.91
CA GLN A 21 0.56 24.50 -39.70
C GLN A 21 1.34 24.85 -40.98
N ASP A 22 1.88 23.85 -41.68
CA ASP A 22 2.68 24.06 -42.88
C ASP A 22 1.82 24.49 -44.06
N MET A 23 0.61 23.94 -44.22
CA MET A 23 -0.40 24.44 -45.16
C MET A 23 -0.76 25.91 -44.87
N SER A 24 -0.96 26.27 -43.60
CA SER A 24 -1.27 27.65 -43.21
C SER A 24 -0.10 28.60 -43.52
N LYS A 25 1.14 28.17 -43.29
CA LYS A 25 2.36 28.92 -43.64
C LYS A 25 2.50 29.08 -45.15
N GLU A 26 2.21 28.05 -45.93
CA GLU A 26 2.23 28.13 -47.40
C GLU A 26 1.22 29.15 -47.92
N LEU A 27 -0.02 29.10 -47.42
CA LEU A 27 -1.08 30.06 -47.78
C LEU A 27 -0.76 31.50 -47.37
N LEU A 28 -0.06 31.71 -46.25
CA LEU A 28 0.41 33.03 -45.83
C LEU A 28 1.53 33.56 -46.72
N ASN A 29 2.41 32.66 -47.19
CA ASN A 29 3.59 33.01 -48.00
C ASN A 29 3.33 33.00 -49.53
N ASP A 30 2.14 32.61 -49.98
CA ASP A 30 1.78 32.68 -51.39
C ASP A 30 1.74 34.15 -51.88
N SER A 31 2.80 34.54 -52.58
CA SER A 31 2.99 35.89 -53.13
C SER A 31 1.88 36.34 -54.10
N LYS A 32 1.26 35.41 -54.85
CA LYS A 32 0.17 35.74 -55.78
C LYS A 32 -1.10 36.02 -55.00
N LEU A 33 -1.42 35.16 -54.05
CA LEU A 33 -2.59 35.33 -53.19
C LEU A 33 -2.44 36.60 -52.33
N GLY A 34 -1.25 36.86 -51.79
CA GLY A 34 -0.91 38.08 -51.07
C GLY A 34 -1.09 39.33 -51.91
N SER A 35 -0.60 39.32 -53.15
CA SER A 35 -0.77 40.45 -54.09
C SER A 35 -2.24 40.68 -54.44
N SER A 36 -3.03 39.61 -54.62
CA SER A 36 -4.46 39.71 -54.87
C SER A 36 -5.22 40.28 -53.68
N ARG A 37 -4.90 39.84 -52.45
CA ARG A 37 -5.47 40.38 -51.20
C ARG A 37 -5.14 41.87 -51.05
N GLN A 38 -3.87 42.25 -51.19
CA GLN A 38 -3.44 43.65 -51.11
C GLN A 38 -4.11 44.54 -52.16
N THR A 39 -4.27 44.03 -53.39
CA THR A 39 -4.97 44.75 -54.46
C THR A 39 -6.46 44.92 -54.13
N ALA A 40 -7.11 43.87 -53.62
CA ALA A 40 -8.50 43.93 -53.19
C ALA A 40 -8.69 44.95 -52.05
N ASP A 41 -7.84 44.89 -51.02
CA ASP A 41 -7.87 45.83 -49.89
C ASP A 41 -7.62 47.28 -50.34
N SER A 42 -6.66 47.49 -51.24
CA SER A 42 -6.37 48.81 -51.82
C SER A 42 -7.55 49.34 -52.65
N ASN A 43 -8.23 48.47 -53.40
CA ASN A 43 -9.42 48.83 -54.16
C ASN A 43 -10.61 49.15 -53.24
N ILE A 44 -10.76 48.42 -52.13
CA ILE A 44 -11.77 48.69 -51.11
C ILE A 44 -11.51 50.06 -50.49
N GLU A 45 -10.28 50.34 -50.05
CA GLU A 45 -9.93 51.63 -49.45
C GLU A 45 -10.14 52.77 -50.45
N SER A 46 -9.68 52.62 -51.70
CA SER A 46 -9.88 53.62 -52.75
C SER A 46 -11.37 53.88 -53.03
N SER A 47 -12.20 52.83 -52.99
CA SER A 47 -13.64 52.96 -53.14
C SER A 47 -14.28 53.69 -51.96
N ILE A 48 -13.81 53.41 -50.73
CA ILE A 48 -14.24 54.10 -49.52
C ILE A 48 -13.86 55.58 -49.59
N GLU A 49 -12.62 55.91 -49.96
CA GLU A 49 -12.15 57.28 -50.14
C GLU A 49 -12.97 58.04 -51.20
N LEU A 50 -13.24 57.40 -52.34
CA LEU A 50 -14.09 57.97 -53.38
C LEU A 50 -15.49 58.29 -52.85
N LEU A 51 -16.13 57.37 -52.13
CA LEU A 51 -17.44 57.59 -51.52
C LEU A 51 -17.40 58.76 -50.53
N ARG A 52 -16.34 58.87 -49.71
CA ARG A 52 -16.15 60.02 -48.81
C ARG A 52 -16.03 61.33 -49.60
N SER A 53 -15.25 61.35 -50.68
CA SER A 53 -15.06 62.54 -51.54
C SER A 53 -16.34 63.02 -52.24
N LEU A 54 -17.26 62.09 -52.54
CA LEU A 54 -18.59 62.37 -53.11
C LEU A 54 -19.62 62.84 -52.07
N GLY A 55 -19.20 63.10 -50.83
CA GLY A 55 -20.07 63.56 -49.75
C GLY A 55 -20.92 62.45 -49.10
N LYS A 56 -20.62 61.16 -49.38
CA LYS A 56 -21.38 59.99 -48.88
C LYS A 56 -20.89 59.49 -47.52
N ASN A 57 -20.25 60.35 -46.73
CA ASN A 57 -19.61 59.97 -45.46
C ASN A 57 -20.59 59.30 -44.47
N ARG A 58 -21.84 59.80 -44.42
CA ARG A 58 -22.90 59.23 -43.58
C ARG A 58 -23.31 57.83 -44.03
N ASP A 59 -23.29 57.56 -45.33
CA ASP A 59 -23.64 56.26 -45.90
C ASP A 59 -22.51 55.25 -45.68
N VAL A 60 -21.24 55.67 -45.74
CA VAL A 60 -20.08 54.83 -45.40
C VAL A 60 -20.09 54.44 -43.92
N ILE A 61 -20.36 55.39 -43.01
CA ILE A 61 -20.48 55.10 -41.58
C ILE A 61 -21.64 54.14 -41.32
N LYS A 62 -22.81 54.40 -41.94
CA LYS A 62 -23.96 53.51 -41.82
C LYS A 62 -23.65 52.11 -42.35
N LEU A 63 -22.96 51.98 -43.49
CA LEU A 63 -22.57 50.69 -44.05
C LEU A 63 -21.59 49.95 -43.14
N ALA A 64 -20.62 50.65 -42.54
CA ALA A 64 -19.69 50.06 -41.59
C ALA A 64 -20.42 49.56 -40.33
N THR A 65 -21.37 50.34 -39.80
CA THR A 65 -22.23 49.92 -38.68
C THR A 65 -23.10 48.73 -39.07
N ASP A 66 -23.77 48.76 -40.23
CA ASP A 66 -24.61 47.68 -40.75
C ASP A 66 -23.79 46.39 -40.99
N ILE A 67 -22.54 46.49 -41.46
CA ILE A 67 -21.62 45.35 -41.61
C ILE A 67 -21.23 44.79 -40.25
N THR A 68 -20.95 45.65 -39.26
CA THR A 68 -20.56 45.22 -37.91
C THR A 68 -21.73 44.54 -37.18
N GLU A 69 -22.95 45.06 -37.35
CA GLU A 69 -24.18 44.45 -36.82
C GLU A 69 -24.51 43.15 -37.55
N ARG A 70 -24.32 43.08 -38.88
CA ARG A 70 -24.52 41.84 -39.67
C ARG A 70 -23.41 40.81 -39.53
N ASN A 71 -22.22 41.17 -39.05
CA ASN A 71 -21.16 40.21 -38.76
C ASN A 71 -21.57 39.21 -37.67
N GLN A 72 -22.60 39.52 -36.86
CA GLN A 72 -23.23 38.58 -35.93
C GLN A 72 -24.13 37.53 -36.63
N CYS A 73 -24.49 37.73 -37.91
CA CYS A 73 -25.39 36.90 -38.71
C CYS A 73 -24.84 36.65 -40.14
N ARG A 74 -23.52 36.57 -40.30
CA ARG A 74 -22.90 36.34 -41.62
C ARG A 74 -22.78 34.84 -41.88
N LYS A 75 -23.66 34.31 -42.73
CA LYS A 75 -23.59 32.94 -43.22
C LYS A 75 -22.37 32.78 -44.13
N LEU A 76 -21.45 31.88 -43.80
CA LEU A 76 -20.37 31.49 -44.71
C LEU A 76 -20.99 30.90 -45.98
N GLU A 77 -20.71 31.49 -47.16
CA GLU A 77 -21.26 31.01 -48.45
C GLU A 77 -20.76 29.60 -48.81
N HIS A 78 -19.65 29.18 -48.20
CA HIS A 78 -19.10 27.82 -48.28
C HIS A 78 -18.82 27.30 -46.87
N SER A 79 -19.72 26.47 -46.33
CA SER A 79 -19.45 25.75 -45.09
C SER A 79 -18.38 24.69 -45.33
N PRO A 80 -17.36 24.58 -44.47
CA PRO A 80 -16.40 23.47 -44.56
C PRO A 80 -17.13 22.13 -44.42
N VAL A 81 -16.72 21.15 -45.22
CA VAL A 81 -17.19 19.76 -45.09
C VAL A 81 -16.32 19.09 -44.03
N LEU A 82 -16.96 18.46 -43.04
CA LEU A 82 -16.23 17.70 -42.02
C LEU A 82 -15.70 16.41 -42.63
N GLU A 83 -14.37 16.27 -42.64
CA GLU A 83 -13.67 15.03 -43.02
C GLU A 83 -13.58 14.09 -41.82
N SER A 84 -13.44 12.79 -42.07
CA SER A 84 -13.25 11.82 -40.98
C SER A 84 -11.82 11.90 -40.44
N TRP A 85 -11.63 11.58 -39.15
CA TRP A 85 -10.31 11.60 -38.51
C TRP A 85 -9.30 10.70 -39.26
N ASP A 86 -9.71 9.50 -39.66
CA ASP A 86 -8.84 8.54 -40.36
C ASP A 86 -8.35 9.07 -41.72
N GLU A 87 -9.19 9.81 -42.45
CA GLU A 87 -8.82 10.44 -43.72
C GLU A 87 -7.80 11.56 -43.50
N ILE A 88 -8.00 12.38 -42.47
CA ILE A 88 -7.09 13.48 -42.10
C ILE A 88 -5.72 12.91 -41.69
N VAL A 89 -5.71 11.85 -40.87
CA VAL A 89 -4.47 11.17 -40.45
C VAL A 89 -3.76 10.52 -41.64
N ALA A 90 -4.50 9.91 -42.58
CA ALA A 90 -3.90 9.36 -43.79
C ALA A 90 -3.26 10.45 -44.65
N ALA A 91 -3.91 11.60 -44.82
CA ALA A 91 -3.34 12.75 -45.52
C ALA A 91 -2.10 13.30 -44.81
N ALA A 92 -2.16 13.45 -43.48
CA ALA A 92 -1.03 13.93 -42.68
C ALA A 92 0.18 12.99 -42.75
N ASN A 93 -0.04 11.67 -42.76
CA ASN A 93 1.04 10.69 -42.92
C ASN A 93 1.71 10.73 -44.30
N LEU A 94 0.99 11.15 -45.34
CA LEU A 94 1.55 11.35 -46.68
C LEU A 94 2.35 12.65 -46.78
N CYS A 95 1.86 13.74 -46.17
CA CYS A 95 2.55 15.03 -46.11
C CYS A 95 3.81 14.98 -45.22
N GLU A 96 3.67 14.36 -44.04
CA GLU A 96 4.72 14.26 -43.01
C GLU A 96 5.13 12.79 -42.78
N PRO A 97 6.00 12.23 -43.65
CA PRO A 97 6.44 10.84 -43.54
C PRO A 97 7.39 10.60 -42.35
N GLN A 98 7.99 11.65 -41.80
CA GLN A 98 8.88 11.57 -40.65
C GLN A 98 8.09 11.61 -39.32
N VAL A 99 8.79 11.30 -38.23
CA VAL A 99 8.24 11.49 -36.88
C VAL A 99 8.20 13.00 -36.62
N VAL A 100 7.04 13.48 -36.18
CA VAL A 100 6.84 14.89 -35.80
C VAL A 100 6.84 14.99 -34.29
N GLU A 101 7.79 15.75 -33.76
CA GLU A 101 7.92 16.06 -32.34
C GLU A 101 7.22 17.40 -32.03
N LEU A 102 6.93 17.69 -30.75
CA LEU A 102 6.22 18.92 -30.37
C LEU A 102 7.04 20.17 -30.77
N GLU A 103 8.35 20.05 -30.72
CA GLU A 103 9.35 21.06 -31.09
C GLU A 103 9.33 21.41 -32.59
N ASP A 104 8.74 20.57 -33.44
CA ASP A 104 8.55 20.84 -34.88
C ASP A 104 7.31 21.72 -35.16
N ILE A 105 6.41 21.80 -34.18
CA ILE A 105 5.12 22.49 -34.25
C ILE A 105 5.16 23.76 -33.39
N MET A 106 5.75 23.70 -32.20
CA MET A 106 5.79 24.76 -31.21
C MET A 106 7.21 25.31 -31.05
N SER A 107 7.31 26.63 -30.92
CA SER A 107 8.54 27.30 -30.51
C SER A 107 8.90 27.00 -29.06
N GLU A 108 10.19 27.16 -28.71
CA GLU A 108 10.65 27.00 -27.32
C GLU A 108 9.93 27.94 -26.35
N SER A 109 9.58 29.16 -26.79
CA SER A 109 8.77 30.10 -26.00
C SER A 109 7.37 29.56 -25.72
N GLU A 110 6.68 29.01 -26.71
CA GLU A 110 5.32 28.47 -26.51
C GLU A 110 5.33 27.25 -25.57
N ILE A 111 6.34 26.40 -25.69
CA ILE A 111 6.53 25.26 -24.76
C ILE A 111 6.79 25.77 -23.34
N GLN A 112 7.61 26.80 -23.19
CA GLN A 112 7.91 27.38 -21.88
C GLN A 112 6.71 28.10 -21.27
N ASP A 113 5.87 28.74 -22.09
CA ASP A 113 4.64 29.39 -21.65
C ASP A 113 3.64 28.36 -21.11
N ALA A 114 3.52 27.18 -21.75
CA ALA A 114 2.68 26.08 -21.26
C ALA A 114 3.14 25.53 -19.89
N PHE A 115 4.46 25.42 -19.66
CA PHE A 115 4.98 25.05 -18.33
C PHE A 115 4.73 26.14 -17.29
N SER A 116 4.87 27.42 -17.69
CA SER A 116 4.60 28.55 -16.80
C SER A 116 3.12 28.60 -16.40
N GLU A 117 2.22 28.28 -17.32
CA GLU A 117 0.79 28.14 -17.05
C GLU A 117 0.50 27.00 -16.06
N LEU A 118 1.15 25.84 -16.24
CA LEU A 118 1.03 24.74 -15.28
C LEU A 118 1.46 25.19 -13.88
N ASP A 119 2.58 25.89 -13.77
CA ASP A 119 3.10 26.43 -12.50
C ASP A 119 2.11 27.43 -11.86
N GLU A 120 1.44 28.27 -12.66
CA GLU A 120 0.38 29.17 -12.19
C GLU A 120 -0.83 28.41 -11.62
N ILE A 121 -1.30 27.38 -12.32
CA ILE A 121 -2.41 26.53 -11.87
C ILE A 121 -2.02 25.81 -10.57
N GLU A 122 -0.79 25.30 -10.48
CA GLU A 122 -0.27 24.69 -9.27
C GLU A 122 -0.20 25.68 -8.09
N ALA A 123 0.21 26.92 -8.35
CA ALA A 123 0.22 27.99 -7.35
C ALA A 123 -1.20 28.32 -6.86
N LEU A 124 -2.20 28.32 -7.74
CA LEU A 124 -3.62 28.48 -7.38
C LEU A 124 -4.10 27.35 -6.48
N PHE A 125 -3.77 26.09 -6.81
CA PHE A 125 -4.09 24.94 -5.96
C PHE A 125 -3.43 25.04 -4.58
N SER A 126 -2.14 25.38 -4.55
CA SER A 126 -1.36 25.57 -3.32
C SER A 126 -1.99 26.64 -2.43
N LYS A 127 -2.40 27.77 -3.02
CA LYS A 127 -3.09 28.86 -2.32
C LYS A 127 -4.44 28.42 -1.76
N LYS A 128 -5.28 27.74 -2.54
CA LYS A 128 -6.61 27.25 -2.10
C LYS A 128 -6.52 26.20 -1.01
N THR A 129 -5.47 25.38 -1.02
CA THR A 129 -5.27 24.29 -0.06
C THR A 129 -4.24 24.62 1.03
N SER A 130 -3.90 25.91 1.18
CA SER A 130 -2.94 26.37 2.19
C SER A 130 -3.54 26.31 3.59
N ILE A 131 -2.79 25.71 4.51
CA ILE A 131 -3.13 25.68 5.94
C ILE A 131 -2.56 26.88 6.70
N VAL A 132 -1.89 27.82 6.02
CA VAL A 132 -1.29 29.02 6.64
C VAL A 132 -2.37 30.09 6.84
N ASN A 133 -3.38 29.75 7.62
CA ASN A 133 -4.46 30.65 8.01
C ASN A 133 -4.78 30.43 9.50
N LYS A 134 -5.39 31.43 10.14
CA LYS A 134 -5.61 31.43 11.60
C LYS A 134 -6.40 30.21 12.08
N SER A 135 -7.41 29.78 11.33
CA SER A 135 -8.26 28.64 11.71
C SER A 135 -7.47 27.34 11.66
N ASP A 136 -6.83 27.06 10.52
CA ASP A 136 -6.14 25.79 10.32
C ASP A 136 -4.88 25.66 11.17
N LEU A 137 -4.15 26.76 11.39
CA LEU A 137 -3.00 26.74 12.30
C LEU A 137 -3.44 26.49 13.75
N ALA A 138 -4.59 27.03 14.16
CA ALA A 138 -5.15 26.72 15.48
C ALA A 138 -5.57 25.24 15.57
N PHE A 139 -6.21 24.70 14.53
CA PHE A 139 -6.53 23.28 14.45
C PHE A 139 -5.29 22.38 14.42
N LEU A 140 -4.24 22.79 13.71
CA LEU A 140 -2.96 22.09 13.70
C LEU A 140 -2.34 22.06 15.09
N ALA A 141 -2.37 23.18 15.82
CA ALA A 141 -1.87 23.23 17.19
C ALA A 141 -2.69 22.30 18.11
N ILE A 142 -4.02 22.31 18.02
CA ILE A 142 -4.91 21.44 18.79
C ILE A 142 -4.68 19.96 18.44
N ALA A 143 -4.64 19.64 17.16
CA ALA A 143 -4.40 18.29 16.66
C ALA A 143 -3.05 17.76 17.14
N THR A 144 -2.00 18.57 17.03
CA THR A 144 -0.65 18.26 17.51
C THR A 144 -0.66 18.01 19.01
N ALA A 145 -1.27 18.90 19.80
CA ALA A 145 -1.34 18.74 21.25
C ALA A 145 -2.07 17.45 21.66
N LEU A 146 -3.22 17.15 21.04
CA LEU A 146 -4.00 15.96 21.31
C LEU A 146 -3.24 14.68 20.95
N GLN A 147 -2.66 14.62 19.74
CA GLN A 147 -1.96 13.43 19.27
C GLN A 147 -0.64 13.20 20.00
N VAL A 148 0.13 14.26 20.29
CA VAL A 148 1.34 14.17 21.12
C VAL A 148 0.97 13.67 22.50
N THR A 149 -0.04 14.27 23.14
CA THR A 149 -0.52 13.83 24.47
C THR A 149 -0.90 12.35 24.45
N LYS A 150 -1.71 11.93 23.47
CA LYS A 150 -2.06 10.51 23.31
C LYS A 150 -0.82 9.63 23.17
N SER A 151 0.12 10.00 22.29
CA SER A 151 1.32 9.20 22.01
C SER A 151 2.27 9.07 23.21
N LEU A 152 2.28 10.06 24.10
CA LEU A 152 3.11 10.06 25.31
C LEU A 152 2.39 9.43 26.50
N VAL A 153 1.06 9.53 26.60
CA VAL A 153 0.27 8.97 27.71
C VAL A 153 -0.06 7.49 27.49
N PHE A 154 -0.33 7.07 26.25
CA PHE A 154 -0.73 5.70 25.95
C PHE A 154 0.26 4.64 26.46
N PRO A 155 1.60 4.81 26.32
CA PRO A 155 2.55 3.84 26.86
C PRO A 155 2.41 3.58 28.37
N TYR A 156 2.09 4.60 29.18
CA TYR A 156 1.85 4.41 30.61
C TYR A 156 0.55 3.65 30.92
N VAL A 157 -0.44 3.73 30.02
CA VAL A 157 -1.66 2.92 30.11
C VAL A 157 -1.36 1.48 29.66
N ALA A 158 -0.58 1.33 28.60
CA ALA A 158 -0.13 0.05 28.07
C ALA A 158 0.71 -0.74 29.08
N GLU A 159 1.58 -0.06 29.83
CA GLU A 159 2.38 -0.67 30.91
C GLU A 159 1.48 -1.31 31.97
N LYS A 160 0.38 -0.65 32.38
CA LYS A 160 -0.58 -1.19 33.37
C LYS A 160 -1.30 -2.47 32.93
N ILE A 161 -1.27 -2.79 31.64
CA ILE A 161 -1.83 -4.04 31.09
C ILE A 161 -0.72 -5.02 30.64
N GLY A 162 0.52 -4.77 31.07
CA GLY A 162 1.67 -5.64 30.91
C GLY A 162 2.46 -5.45 29.62
N TYR A 163 2.30 -4.34 28.89
CA TYR A 163 2.99 -4.17 27.61
C TYR A 163 4.52 -4.27 27.72
N GLY A 164 5.11 -5.15 26.90
CA GLY A 164 6.55 -5.42 26.91
C GLY A 164 7.05 -6.11 28.17
N GLU A 165 6.18 -6.64 29.03
CA GLU A 165 6.57 -7.44 30.19
C GLU A 165 6.78 -8.91 29.83
N SER A 166 7.86 -9.49 30.33
CA SER A 166 8.01 -10.94 30.41
C SER A 166 6.98 -11.52 31.37
N PHE A 167 6.65 -12.81 31.22
CA PHE A 167 5.78 -13.48 32.18
C PHE A 167 6.58 -13.89 33.43
N ASP A 168 5.90 -14.00 34.58
CA ASP A 168 6.46 -14.58 35.79
C ASP A 168 6.39 -16.12 35.72
N PRO A 169 7.52 -16.85 35.76
CA PRO A 169 7.52 -18.31 35.79
C PRO A 169 6.82 -18.90 37.02
N ASP A 170 6.76 -18.19 38.15
CA ASP A 170 6.14 -18.69 39.38
C ASP A 170 4.59 -18.66 39.32
N GLU A 171 4.03 -17.83 38.44
CA GLU A 171 2.59 -17.82 38.13
C GLU A 171 2.19 -18.94 37.15
N ARG A 172 3.16 -19.71 36.65
CA ARG A 172 2.95 -20.76 35.64
C ARG A 172 3.22 -22.15 36.17
N LEU A 173 2.57 -23.12 35.55
CA LEU A 173 2.68 -24.53 35.93
C LEU A 173 4.00 -25.14 35.44
N ASP A 174 4.47 -26.16 36.15
CA ASP A 174 5.56 -27.00 35.65
C ASP A 174 5.07 -27.83 34.45
N HIS A 175 5.98 -28.14 33.52
CA HIS A 175 5.67 -28.91 32.31
C HIS A 175 5.12 -30.32 32.59
N ASN A 176 5.40 -30.87 33.77
CA ASN A 176 4.93 -32.16 34.27
C ASN A 176 3.86 -32.02 35.36
N ASP A 177 3.15 -30.90 35.40
CA ASP A 177 2.06 -30.70 36.34
C ASP A 177 0.95 -31.73 36.09
N LYS A 178 0.48 -32.36 37.17
CA LYS A 178 -0.51 -33.45 37.10
C LYS A 178 -1.84 -33.01 36.48
N SER A 179 -2.21 -31.73 36.59
CA SER A 179 -3.43 -31.21 35.97
C SER A 179 -3.29 -31.10 34.46
N ILE A 180 -2.11 -30.71 33.96
CA ILE A 180 -1.78 -30.68 32.53
C ILE A 180 -1.76 -32.11 31.98
N GLU A 181 -1.04 -33.03 32.63
CA GLU A 181 -0.98 -34.43 32.20
C GLU A 181 -2.36 -35.09 32.18
N LYS A 182 -3.17 -34.84 33.20
CA LYS A 182 -4.54 -35.35 33.28
C LYS A 182 -5.42 -34.79 32.15
N ALA A 183 -5.40 -33.47 31.94
CA ALA A 183 -6.18 -32.83 30.88
C ALA A 183 -5.75 -33.31 29.49
N HIS A 184 -4.43 -33.47 29.27
CA HIS A 184 -3.87 -34.03 28.03
C HIS A 184 -4.36 -35.46 27.80
N ARG A 185 -4.28 -36.31 28.82
CA ARG A 185 -4.75 -37.70 28.74
C ARG A 185 -6.26 -37.81 28.51
N GLU A 186 -7.07 -37.01 29.21
CA GLU A 186 -8.52 -36.96 29.02
C GLU A 186 -8.89 -36.50 27.60
N ALA A 187 -8.16 -35.54 27.04
CA ALA A 187 -8.35 -35.10 25.66
C ALA A 187 -8.02 -36.23 24.67
N ASN A 188 -6.92 -36.95 24.89
CA ASN A 188 -6.51 -38.09 24.05
C ASN A 188 -7.52 -39.23 24.13
N ASP A 189 -7.97 -39.59 25.33
CA ASP A 189 -9.01 -40.61 25.55
C ASP A 189 -10.32 -40.23 24.85
N LYS A 190 -10.75 -38.97 24.96
CA LYS A 190 -11.95 -38.47 24.28
C LYS A 190 -11.83 -38.57 22.76
N PHE A 191 -10.70 -38.14 22.18
CA PHE A 191 -10.46 -38.23 20.74
C PHE A 191 -10.46 -39.70 20.28
N ARG A 192 -9.75 -40.57 21.00
CA ARG A 192 -9.71 -42.02 20.74
C ARG A 192 -11.10 -42.63 20.74
N ASP A 193 -11.86 -42.43 21.81
CA ASP A 193 -13.17 -43.04 22.00
C ASP A 193 -14.19 -42.51 20.98
N GLU A 194 -14.09 -41.26 20.57
CA GLU A 194 -14.92 -40.71 19.49
C GLU A 194 -14.62 -41.36 18.14
N LYS A 195 -13.33 -41.53 17.79
CA LYS A 195 -12.94 -42.11 16.50
C LYS A 195 -13.17 -43.62 16.43
N LEU A 196 -12.99 -44.34 17.54
CA LEU A 196 -13.25 -45.78 17.64
C LEU A 196 -14.72 -46.16 17.40
N LYS A 197 -15.68 -45.23 17.59
CA LYS A 197 -17.10 -45.48 17.26
C LYS A 197 -17.33 -45.75 15.77
N ARG A 198 -16.43 -45.30 14.89
CA ARG A 198 -16.62 -45.31 13.43
C ARG A 198 -15.43 -45.88 12.66
N ASN A 199 -14.33 -46.21 13.33
CA ASN A 199 -13.09 -46.66 12.71
C ASN A 199 -12.44 -47.76 13.56
N PRO A 200 -11.74 -48.73 12.93
CA PRO A 200 -11.00 -49.74 13.67
C PRO A 200 -9.78 -49.13 14.38
N THR A 201 -9.21 -49.92 15.31
CA THR A 201 -7.92 -49.62 15.92
C THR A 201 -6.82 -49.57 14.86
N GLY A 202 -5.89 -48.63 14.97
CA GLY A 202 -4.75 -48.49 14.06
C GLY A 202 -3.57 -47.77 14.71
N HIS A 203 -2.53 -47.52 13.92
CA HIS A 203 -1.32 -46.81 14.37
C HIS A 203 -1.63 -45.42 14.92
N TRP A 204 -2.66 -44.76 14.41
CA TRP A 204 -3.16 -43.47 14.89
C TRP A 204 -3.44 -43.42 16.40
N ILE A 205 -3.74 -44.56 17.06
CA ILE A 205 -3.89 -44.61 18.52
C ILE A 205 -2.53 -44.42 19.20
N ASN A 206 -1.47 -45.04 18.68
CA ASN A 206 -0.12 -44.90 19.22
C ASN A 206 0.36 -43.45 19.13
N ILE A 207 0.02 -42.76 18.02
CA ILE A 207 0.32 -41.34 17.82
C ILE A 207 -0.22 -40.47 18.98
N LEU A 208 -1.38 -40.81 19.55
CA LEU A 208 -1.97 -40.04 20.64
C LEU A 208 -1.25 -40.19 21.99
N TYR A 209 -0.58 -41.31 22.24
CA TYR A 209 0.02 -41.60 23.56
C TYR A 209 1.54 -41.63 23.55
N GLN A 210 2.17 -41.55 22.38
CA GLN A 210 3.62 -41.50 22.27
C GLN A 210 4.16 -40.09 22.58
N THR A 211 5.36 -40.05 23.15
CA THR A 211 6.11 -38.79 23.30
C THR A 211 6.41 -38.21 21.92
N VAL A 212 6.21 -36.91 21.77
CA VAL A 212 6.47 -36.22 20.51
C VAL A 212 7.98 -36.23 20.19
N PRO A 213 8.37 -36.37 18.92
CA PRO A 213 9.77 -36.49 18.54
C PRO A 213 10.65 -35.32 18.95
N TYR A 214 10.17 -34.09 18.80
CA TYR A 214 10.96 -32.88 19.00
C TYR A 214 11.20 -32.48 20.47
N ASP A 215 10.59 -33.17 21.44
CA ASP A 215 10.88 -33.01 22.88
C ASP A 215 12.21 -33.68 23.30
N ILE A 216 12.72 -34.62 22.49
CA ILE A 216 13.89 -35.41 22.87
C ILE A 216 15.17 -34.60 22.73
N THR A 217 15.96 -34.56 23.80
CA THR A 217 17.30 -33.96 23.78
C THR A 217 18.42 -35.00 23.78
N LYS A 218 18.09 -36.27 24.02
CA LYS A 218 19.07 -37.36 24.11
C LYS A 218 19.67 -37.66 22.73
N GLY A 219 21.00 -37.62 22.65
CA GLY A 219 21.77 -37.87 21.43
C GLY A 219 22.19 -36.60 20.69
N SER A 220 21.60 -35.44 20.97
CA SER A 220 21.98 -34.17 20.31
C SER A 220 23.44 -33.79 20.54
N GLY A 221 23.92 -33.91 21.78
CA GLY A 221 25.30 -33.58 22.14
C GLY A 221 26.35 -34.46 21.45
N GLU A 222 26.03 -35.73 21.16
CA GLU A 222 26.92 -36.62 20.39
C GLU A 222 27.01 -36.22 18.92
N LEU A 223 25.99 -35.51 18.41
CA LEU A 223 25.92 -34.99 17.04
C LEU A 223 26.44 -33.55 16.94
N GLY A 224 26.91 -32.95 18.04
CA GLY A 224 27.32 -31.55 18.08
C GLY A 224 26.16 -30.55 18.00
N ILE A 225 24.91 -31.00 18.20
CA ILE A 225 23.71 -30.16 18.16
C ILE A 225 23.44 -29.64 19.57
N ASN A 226 23.54 -28.33 19.78
CA ASN A 226 23.21 -27.71 21.04
C ASN A 226 21.73 -27.34 21.10
N MET A 227 20.94 -28.10 21.87
CA MET A 227 19.51 -27.84 22.06
C MET A 227 19.22 -27.04 23.35
N GLY A 228 20.21 -26.46 24.02
CA GLY A 228 19.97 -25.62 25.20
C GLY A 228 19.34 -26.33 26.41
N GLY A 229 19.35 -27.67 26.45
CA GLY A 229 18.81 -28.49 27.54
C GLY A 229 17.32 -28.22 27.81
N ARG A 230 17.03 -27.49 28.89
CA ARG A 230 15.64 -27.10 29.20
C ARG A 230 15.02 -26.19 28.13
N TYR A 231 15.84 -25.48 27.35
CA TYR A 231 15.39 -24.55 26.30
C TYR A 231 15.21 -25.19 24.92
N HIS A 232 15.18 -26.52 24.81
CA HIS A 232 15.08 -27.25 23.54
C HIS A 232 13.94 -26.80 22.63
N ARG A 233 12.83 -26.33 23.22
CA ARG A 233 11.67 -25.80 22.49
C ARG A 233 12.03 -24.70 21.50
N MET A 234 13.01 -23.86 21.83
CA MET A 234 13.49 -22.81 20.93
C MET A 234 14.23 -23.40 19.72
N TYR A 235 14.95 -24.51 19.88
CA TYR A 235 15.83 -25.07 18.85
C TYR A 235 15.14 -26.06 17.91
N THR A 236 13.83 -26.26 18.07
CA THR A 236 13.06 -27.27 17.33
C THR A 236 11.76 -26.67 16.80
N LEU A 237 11.53 -26.81 15.49
CA LEU A 237 10.36 -26.23 14.83
C LEU A 237 9.03 -26.84 15.31
N GLY A 238 9.06 -28.01 15.94
CA GLY A 238 7.87 -28.64 16.51
C GLY A 238 7.20 -27.84 17.63
N HIS A 239 7.94 -26.98 18.35
CA HIS A 239 7.33 -26.09 19.36
C HIS A 239 7.03 -24.69 18.83
N ASP A 240 7.38 -24.39 17.58
CA ASP A 240 7.01 -23.09 17.01
C ASP A 240 5.48 -23.01 16.86
N PRO A 241 4.81 -21.95 17.35
CA PRO A 241 3.35 -21.85 17.27
C PRO A 241 2.76 -21.80 15.84
N ILE A 242 3.58 -21.53 14.81
CA ILE A 242 3.18 -21.49 13.39
C ILE A 242 3.79 -22.68 12.62
N LEU A 243 5.11 -22.79 12.58
CA LEU A 243 5.86 -23.84 11.89
C LEU A 243 5.63 -25.21 12.52
N GLY A 244 5.30 -25.30 13.82
CA GLY A 244 4.98 -26.55 14.50
C GLY A 244 3.77 -27.28 13.91
N TRP A 245 2.81 -26.54 13.31
CA TRP A 245 1.69 -27.18 12.59
C TRP A 245 2.14 -27.97 11.36
N ILE A 246 3.24 -27.57 10.73
CA ILE A 246 3.81 -28.24 9.57
C ILE A 246 4.86 -29.25 10.05
N PHE A 247 5.93 -28.76 10.68
CA PHE A 247 7.08 -29.56 11.04
C PHE A 247 6.84 -30.43 12.26
N GLY A 248 6.12 -29.95 13.28
CA GLY A 248 5.75 -30.77 14.44
C GLY A 248 4.82 -31.93 14.07
N THR A 249 3.80 -31.66 13.25
CA THR A 249 2.93 -32.72 12.68
C THR A 249 3.74 -33.72 11.83
N ALA A 250 4.61 -33.24 10.95
CA ALA A 250 5.46 -34.10 10.12
C ALA A 250 6.43 -34.94 10.96
N ASN A 251 7.04 -34.32 11.99
CA ASN A 251 7.89 -34.98 12.97
C ASN A 251 7.15 -36.13 13.65
N ILE A 252 5.94 -35.88 14.19
CA ILE A 252 5.10 -36.91 14.84
C ILE A 252 4.78 -38.08 13.90
N LEU A 253 4.51 -37.82 12.61
CA LEU A 253 4.18 -38.86 11.63
C LEU A 253 5.39 -39.72 11.24
N THR A 254 6.59 -39.14 11.20
CA THR A 254 7.77 -39.77 10.58
C THR A 254 8.87 -40.15 11.57
N ASP A 255 8.62 -39.95 12.86
CA ASP A 255 9.62 -40.05 13.92
C ASP A 255 10.90 -39.30 13.57
N CYS A 256 10.72 -38.08 13.06
CA CYS A 256 11.80 -37.13 12.78
C CYS A 256 11.79 -35.98 13.78
N ILE A 257 12.92 -35.31 13.95
CA ILE A 257 13.03 -34.01 14.64
C ILE A 257 13.56 -32.98 13.67
N THR A 258 12.86 -31.85 13.53
CA THR A 258 13.32 -30.73 12.70
C THR A 258 13.78 -29.57 13.57
N PHE A 259 15.02 -29.16 13.38
CA PHE A 259 15.66 -28.06 14.10
C PHE A 259 15.33 -26.70 13.48
N ASN A 260 15.57 -25.62 14.22
CA ASN A 260 15.36 -24.22 13.80
C ASN A 260 16.12 -23.81 12.51
N ASN A 261 17.13 -24.58 12.09
CA ASN A 261 17.85 -24.41 10.83
C ASN A 261 17.34 -25.30 9.68
N PHE A 262 16.14 -25.89 9.83
CA PHE A 262 15.52 -26.82 8.88
C PHE A 262 16.26 -28.13 8.66
N HIS A 263 17.29 -28.42 9.47
CA HIS A 263 17.91 -29.74 9.49
C HIS A 263 16.98 -30.73 10.18
N THR A 264 16.90 -31.95 9.64
CA THR A 264 16.01 -32.99 10.17
C THR A 264 16.77 -34.28 10.40
N ASN A 265 16.60 -34.87 11.58
CA ASN A 265 17.21 -36.15 11.95
C ASN A 265 16.13 -37.18 12.30
N ARG A 266 16.44 -38.46 12.05
CA ARG A 266 15.61 -39.58 12.49
C ARG A 266 15.73 -39.78 13.99
N ILE A 267 14.62 -40.15 14.63
CA ILE A 267 14.57 -40.60 16.01
C ILE A 267 14.31 -42.11 16.02
N THR A 268 15.07 -42.83 16.85
CA THR A 268 14.70 -44.19 17.22
C THR A 268 13.90 -44.17 18.51
N ARG A 269 12.82 -44.95 18.59
CA ARG A 269 12.03 -45.16 19.82
C ARG A 269 12.44 -46.41 20.60
N VAL A 270 13.16 -47.34 19.96
CA VAL A 270 13.55 -48.64 20.53
C VAL A 270 15.05 -48.84 20.35
N ASP A 271 15.70 -49.36 21.39
CA ASP A 271 17.10 -49.76 21.30
C ASP A 271 17.23 -51.03 20.41
N PRO A 272 17.96 -50.97 19.30
CA PRO A 272 18.00 -52.08 18.33
C PRO A 272 18.72 -53.33 18.85
N ILE A 273 19.50 -53.21 19.94
CA ILE A 273 20.28 -54.32 20.51
C ILE A 273 19.51 -54.97 21.67
N THR A 274 18.87 -54.15 22.52
CA THR A 274 18.23 -54.61 23.76
C THR A 274 16.71 -54.71 23.66
N GLY A 275 16.10 -54.14 22.62
CA GLY A 275 14.64 -54.06 22.46
C GLY A 275 13.94 -53.15 23.49
N ALA A 276 14.71 -52.46 24.35
CA ALA A 276 14.16 -51.58 25.37
C ALA A 276 13.67 -50.26 24.75
N ALA A 277 12.60 -49.69 25.30
CA ALA A 277 12.14 -48.35 24.92
C ALA A 277 13.25 -47.33 25.23
N LYS A 278 13.81 -46.73 24.18
CA LYS A 278 14.94 -45.81 24.28
C LYS A 278 14.87 -44.80 23.16
N MET A 279 14.21 -43.69 23.45
CA MET A 279 14.11 -42.58 22.51
C MET A 279 15.45 -41.84 22.39
N LYS A 280 15.99 -41.69 21.18
CA LYS A 280 17.26 -40.99 20.92
C LYS A 280 17.30 -40.42 19.50
N ILE A 281 17.87 -39.22 19.34
CA ILE A 281 18.22 -38.64 18.04
C ILE A 281 19.37 -39.44 17.42
N THR A 282 19.21 -39.86 16.18
CA THR A 282 20.20 -40.63 15.43
C THR A 282 20.99 -39.73 14.47
N PRO A 283 22.19 -40.16 14.03
CA PRO A 283 22.95 -39.43 13.01
C PRO A 283 22.32 -39.49 11.61
N GLU A 284 21.23 -40.24 11.40
CA GLU A 284 20.53 -40.32 10.12
C GLU A 284 19.85 -38.98 9.82
N VAL A 285 20.35 -38.29 8.80
CA VAL A 285 19.77 -37.05 8.27
C VAL A 285 18.68 -37.41 7.28
N VAL A 286 17.49 -36.83 7.48
CA VAL A 286 16.33 -37.04 6.62
C VAL A 286 16.07 -35.77 5.83
N PRO A 287 16.30 -35.73 4.51
CA PRO A 287 15.98 -34.55 3.71
C PRO A 287 14.49 -34.20 3.79
N LEU A 288 14.15 -32.91 3.84
CA LEU A 288 12.75 -32.48 3.93
C LEU A 288 11.81 -33.11 2.88
N PRO A 289 12.19 -33.23 1.58
CA PRO A 289 11.34 -33.90 0.60
C PRO A 289 11.07 -35.37 0.95
N LEU A 290 12.05 -36.06 1.52
CA LEU A 290 11.90 -37.45 1.97
C LEU A 290 10.97 -37.53 3.19
N MET A 291 11.14 -36.65 4.17
CA MET A 291 10.23 -36.59 5.33
C MET A 291 8.77 -36.34 4.89
N PHE A 292 8.54 -35.43 3.95
CA PHE A 292 7.19 -35.18 3.44
C PHE A 292 6.66 -36.33 2.57
N GLN A 293 7.51 -37.06 1.87
CA GLN A 293 7.13 -38.30 1.20
C GLN A 293 6.71 -39.37 2.21
N GLU A 294 7.47 -39.58 3.28
CA GLU A 294 7.13 -40.51 4.35
C GLU A 294 5.83 -40.10 5.06
N CYS A 295 5.62 -38.80 5.31
CA CYS A 295 4.33 -38.29 5.79
C CYS A 295 3.19 -38.73 4.86
N TYR A 296 3.37 -38.58 3.54
CA TYR A 296 2.36 -38.97 2.57
C TYR A 296 2.06 -40.48 2.61
N GLU A 297 3.09 -41.31 2.75
CA GLU A 297 2.97 -42.76 2.87
C GLU A 297 2.22 -43.16 4.15
N GLU A 298 2.56 -42.55 5.29
CA GLU A 298 1.88 -42.75 6.59
C GLU A 298 0.40 -42.35 6.54
N ILE A 299 0.08 -41.24 5.87
CA ILE A 299 -1.29 -40.75 5.73
C ILE A 299 -2.10 -41.65 4.78
N ARG A 300 -1.47 -42.21 3.74
CA ARG A 300 -2.11 -43.23 2.90
C ARG A 300 -2.35 -44.53 3.64
N GLY A 301 -1.43 -44.93 4.53
CA GLY A 301 -1.51 -46.16 5.31
C GLY A 301 -2.75 -46.20 6.20
N ASP A 302 -3.03 -45.09 6.89
CA ASP A 302 -4.27 -44.90 7.63
C ASP A 302 -4.71 -43.43 7.61
N LYS A 303 -5.94 -43.18 7.12
CA LYS A 303 -6.52 -41.82 7.03
C LYS A 303 -6.65 -41.13 8.39
N LEU A 304 -6.62 -41.88 9.50
CA LEU A 304 -6.64 -41.32 10.85
C LEU A 304 -5.27 -40.88 11.36
N ASN A 305 -4.16 -41.24 10.71
CA ASN A 305 -2.82 -40.84 11.14
C ASN A 305 -2.64 -39.31 11.12
N LEU A 306 -3.05 -38.63 10.03
CA LEU A 306 -2.96 -37.16 9.96
C LEU A 306 -3.83 -36.45 11.01
N PRO A 307 -5.14 -36.75 11.15
CA PRO A 307 -5.95 -36.18 12.22
C PRO A 307 -5.39 -36.44 13.62
N ALA A 308 -4.84 -37.63 13.88
CA ALA A 308 -4.24 -37.95 15.17
C ALA A 308 -2.95 -37.15 15.41
N ALA A 309 -2.08 -37.02 14.40
CA ALA A 309 -0.84 -36.24 14.50
C ALA A 309 -1.12 -34.74 14.69
N LEU A 310 -2.06 -34.18 13.93
CA LEU A 310 -2.50 -32.79 14.10
C LEU A 310 -3.11 -32.55 15.49
N PHE A 311 -3.90 -33.51 15.98
CA PHE A 311 -4.47 -33.43 17.31
C PHE A 311 -3.39 -33.52 18.40
N ALA A 312 -2.44 -34.45 18.29
CA ALA A 312 -1.32 -34.58 19.21
C ALA A 312 -0.46 -33.30 19.23
N GLN A 313 -0.13 -32.75 18.05
CA GLN A 313 0.56 -31.46 17.92
C GLN A 313 -0.20 -30.33 18.64
N ALA A 314 -1.52 -30.25 18.44
CA ALA A 314 -2.36 -29.23 19.05
C ALA A 314 -2.38 -29.36 20.58
N GLN A 315 -2.49 -30.58 21.10
CA GLN A 315 -2.46 -30.82 22.55
C GLN A 315 -1.08 -30.50 23.13
N HIS A 316 0.00 -30.79 22.41
CA HIS A 316 1.37 -30.53 22.84
C HIS A 316 1.68 -29.04 22.95
N LEU A 317 1.36 -28.25 21.91
CA LEU A 317 1.51 -26.80 21.96
C LEU A 317 0.66 -26.20 23.10
N LYS A 318 -0.56 -26.72 23.30
CA LYS A 318 -1.44 -26.27 24.37
C LYS A 318 -0.90 -26.60 25.77
N SER A 319 -0.32 -27.79 25.97
CA SER A 319 0.27 -28.15 27.27
C SER A 319 1.48 -27.27 27.58
N ASP A 320 2.24 -26.85 26.55
CA ASP A 320 3.43 -26.03 26.72
C ASP A 320 3.17 -24.54 26.94
N SER A 321 2.09 -24.00 26.36
CA SER A 321 1.86 -22.54 26.29
C SER A 321 1.79 -21.83 27.65
N PHE A 322 1.31 -22.51 28.70
CA PHE A 322 1.16 -21.95 30.05
C PHE A 322 2.16 -22.51 31.06
N THR A 323 3.25 -23.13 30.57
CA THR A 323 4.32 -23.64 31.43
C THR A 323 5.36 -22.56 31.73
N LYS A 324 6.22 -22.82 32.72
CA LYS A 324 7.32 -21.92 33.12
C LYS A 324 8.29 -21.51 32.00
N LEU A 325 8.32 -22.24 30.89
CA LEU A 325 9.11 -21.88 29.71
C LEU A 325 8.24 -21.31 28.57
N GLY A 326 6.96 -21.66 28.51
CA GLY A 326 6.08 -21.25 27.42
C GLY A 326 6.53 -21.79 26.06
N LEU A 327 6.05 -21.14 25.00
CA LEU A 327 6.41 -21.43 23.61
C LEU A 327 7.25 -20.28 23.02
N PRO A 328 8.22 -20.57 22.13
CA PRO A 328 9.04 -19.52 21.52
C PRO A 328 8.19 -18.51 20.74
N VAL A 329 8.76 -17.32 20.52
CA VAL A 329 8.14 -16.30 19.66
C VAL A 329 8.08 -16.85 18.24
N PRO A 330 6.89 -16.89 17.60
CA PRO A 330 6.71 -17.55 16.31
C PRO A 330 7.69 -17.09 15.24
N LEU A 331 8.26 -18.04 14.49
CA LEU A 331 9.18 -17.88 13.36
C LEU A 331 10.57 -17.32 13.74
N LEU A 332 10.72 -16.75 14.93
CA LEU A 332 11.87 -15.93 15.27
C LEU A 332 13.15 -16.74 15.36
N GLU A 333 13.06 -17.98 15.83
CA GLU A 333 14.16 -18.92 15.94
C GLU A 333 14.81 -19.27 14.59
N THR A 334 14.05 -19.16 13.49
CA THR A 334 14.55 -19.40 12.12
C THR A 334 15.14 -18.16 11.47
N ILE A 335 14.75 -16.97 11.93
CA ILE A 335 15.17 -15.67 11.38
C ILE A 335 16.42 -15.18 12.11
N ASN A 336 16.42 -15.24 13.44
CA ASN A 336 17.50 -14.79 14.29
C ASN A 336 17.52 -15.60 15.59
N GLU A 337 18.26 -16.70 15.57
CA GLU A 337 18.42 -17.61 16.70
C GLU A 337 18.94 -16.90 17.96
N GLU A 338 19.96 -16.05 17.84
CA GLU A 338 20.56 -15.37 18.99
C GLU A 338 19.54 -14.48 19.71
N PHE A 339 18.79 -13.69 18.94
CA PHE A 339 17.75 -12.82 19.48
C PHE A 339 16.57 -13.62 20.04
N ALA A 340 16.12 -14.67 19.34
CA ALA A 340 15.08 -15.58 19.82
C ALA A 340 15.48 -16.24 21.14
N SER A 341 16.73 -16.73 21.24
CA SER A 341 17.28 -17.35 22.45
C SER A 341 17.23 -16.38 23.62
N LYS A 342 17.65 -15.13 23.38
CA LYS A 342 17.71 -14.11 24.41
C LYS A 342 16.32 -13.80 24.95
N LEU A 343 15.36 -13.49 24.07
CA LEU A 343 13.97 -13.22 24.46
C LEU A 343 13.36 -14.40 25.23
N TYR A 344 13.55 -15.62 24.72
CA TYR A 344 13.00 -16.81 25.35
C TYR A 344 13.62 -17.09 26.73
N SER A 345 14.93 -16.84 26.88
CA SER A 345 15.62 -16.95 28.18
C SER A 345 15.21 -15.87 29.19
N GLU A 346 14.76 -14.71 28.71
CA GLU A 346 14.22 -13.61 29.50
C GLU A 346 12.71 -13.76 29.76
N HIS A 347 12.13 -14.94 29.51
CA HIS A 347 10.72 -15.25 29.71
C HIS A 347 9.76 -14.39 28.88
N TYR A 348 10.16 -14.06 27.64
CA TYR A 348 9.28 -13.47 26.64
C TYR A 348 8.89 -14.54 25.62
N ASP A 349 7.60 -14.91 25.61
CA ASP A 349 7.07 -16.04 24.83
C ASP A 349 6.00 -15.60 23.81
N ALA A 350 5.42 -16.58 23.11
CA ALA A 350 4.34 -16.35 22.15
C ALA A 350 3.13 -15.61 22.75
N LEU A 351 2.79 -15.84 24.03
CA LEU A 351 1.67 -15.18 24.71
C LEU A 351 1.99 -13.73 25.04
N CYS A 352 3.21 -13.42 25.46
CA CYS A 352 3.71 -12.06 25.61
C CYS A 352 3.62 -11.29 24.28
N LEU A 353 4.08 -11.89 23.17
CA LEU A 353 3.93 -11.27 21.85
C LEU A 353 2.46 -11.03 21.48
N ALA A 354 1.60 -12.04 21.66
CA ALA A 354 0.18 -11.92 21.34
C ALA A 354 -0.50 -10.79 22.13
N ARG A 355 -0.17 -10.66 23.43
CA ARG A 355 -0.61 -9.54 24.27
C ARG A 355 -0.10 -8.22 23.69
N ASP A 356 1.20 -8.09 23.43
CA ASP A 356 1.79 -6.83 22.97
C ASP A 356 1.26 -6.39 21.61
N VAL A 357 1.08 -7.32 20.66
CA VAL A 357 0.43 -7.06 19.36
C VAL A 357 -1.00 -6.54 19.55
N LYS A 358 -1.77 -7.10 20.49
CA LYS A 358 -3.11 -6.62 20.82
C LYS A 358 -3.08 -5.19 21.37
N VAL A 359 -2.12 -4.88 22.24
CA VAL A 359 -1.94 -3.53 22.79
C VAL A 359 -1.56 -2.52 21.70
N ILE A 360 -0.62 -2.88 20.81
CA ILE A 360 -0.22 -2.06 19.66
C ILE A 360 -1.44 -1.80 18.75
N GLY A 361 -2.23 -2.84 18.45
CA GLY A 361 -3.45 -2.72 17.65
C GLY A 361 -4.49 -1.81 18.30
N ALA A 362 -4.71 -1.93 19.62
CA ALA A 362 -5.58 -1.02 20.35
C ALA A 362 -5.09 0.44 20.26
N SER A 363 -3.78 0.66 20.39
CA SER A 363 -3.19 1.99 20.25
C SER A 363 -3.45 2.60 18.87
N PHE A 364 -3.28 1.81 17.81
CA PHE A 364 -3.55 2.24 16.44
C PHE A 364 -5.02 2.66 16.25
N VAL A 365 -5.96 1.85 16.77
CA VAL A 365 -7.40 2.17 16.72
C VAL A 365 -7.70 3.47 17.47
N VAL A 366 -7.11 3.66 18.65
CA VAL A 366 -7.26 4.92 19.40
C VAL A 366 -6.72 6.10 18.59
N SER A 367 -5.55 5.99 17.93
CA SER A 367 -5.03 7.06 17.06
C SER A 367 -6.02 7.41 15.95
N LYS A 368 -6.62 6.41 15.28
CA LYS A 368 -7.66 6.65 14.27
C LYS A 368 -8.91 7.35 14.81
N LEU A 369 -9.31 7.06 16.04
CA LEU A 369 -10.42 7.78 16.69
C LEU A 369 -10.08 9.25 16.91
N PHE A 370 -8.84 9.57 17.32
CA PHE A 370 -8.38 10.96 17.44
C PHE A 370 -8.38 11.67 16.09
N ASP A 371 -7.86 11.03 15.03
CA ASP A 371 -7.90 11.60 13.68
C ASP A 371 -9.32 11.88 13.21
N MET A 372 -10.25 10.95 13.47
CA MET A 372 -11.66 11.12 13.14
C MET A 372 -12.27 12.30 13.89
N ILE A 373 -11.99 12.44 15.19
CA ILE A 373 -12.47 13.58 15.99
C ILE A 373 -11.92 14.90 15.44
N ILE A 374 -10.61 14.95 15.15
CA ILE A 374 -9.96 16.14 14.59
C ILE A 374 -10.53 16.48 13.21
N ALA A 375 -10.70 15.49 12.34
CA ALA A 375 -11.24 15.69 10.99
C ALA A 375 -12.68 16.19 11.02
N LEU A 376 -13.54 15.59 11.85
CA LEU A 376 -14.92 16.04 12.03
C LEU A 376 -14.98 17.44 12.63
N ALA A 377 -14.19 17.71 13.68
CA ALA A 377 -14.15 19.02 14.32
C ALA A 377 -13.68 20.11 13.35
N HIS A 378 -12.63 19.84 12.55
CA HIS A 378 -12.17 20.75 11.51
C HIS A 378 -13.25 20.93 10.42
N GLY A 379 -13.88 19.84 9.97
CA GLY A 379 -14.96 19.85 8.98
C GLY A 379 -16.14 20.77 9.33
N LEU A 380 -16.46 20.93 10.62
CA LEU A 380 -17.51 21.85 11.09
C LEU A 380 -17.21 23.33 10.81
N PHE A 381 -15.96 23.69 10.55
CA PHE A 381 -15.53 25.07 10.24
C PHE A 381 -15.44 25.35 8.74
N ARG A 382 -15.76 24.36 7.88
CA ARG A 382 -15.86 24.55 6.43
C ARG A 382 -17.02 25.49 6.11
N LYS A 383 -16.78 26.49 5.27
CA LYS A 383 -17.85 27.37 4.76
C LYS A 383 -18.61 26.70 3.62
N GLU A 384 -19.89 27.04 3.45
CA GLU A 384 -20.74 26.44 2.41
C GLU A 384 -20.22 26.67 0.98
N ASN A 385 -19.62 27.84 0.74
CA ASN A 385 -19.08 28.25 -0.55
C ASN A 385 -17.67 27.69 -0.85
N GLU A 386 -17.11 26.90 0.06
CA GLU A 386 -15.79 26.31 -0.10
C GLU A 386 -15.88 24.88 -0.64
N ASP A 387 -15.04 24.58 -1.62
CA ASP A 387 -14.96 23.24 -2.20
C ASP A 387 -14.61 22.20 -1.13
N LYS A 388 -15.40 21.12 -1.08
CA LYS A 388 -15.28 20.09 -0.05
C LYS A 388 -13.95 19.35 -0.14
N ASP A 389 -13.49 19.02 -1.35
CA ASP A 389 -12.31 18.21 -1.56
C ASP A 389 -11.04 19.04 -1.32
N LEU A 390 -11.04 20.32 -1.70
CA LEU A 390 -9.96 21.26 -1.36
C LEU A 390 -9.87 21.49 0.16
N TYR A 391 -10.99 21.53 0.87
CA TYR A 391 -11.00 21.60 2.33
C TYR A 391 -10.54 20.30 3.00
N GLU A 392 -10.89 19.15 2.42
CA GLU A 392 -10.41 17.85 2.88
C GLU A 392 -8.89 17.73 2.70
N VAL A 393 -8.31 18.27 1.62
CA VAL A 393 -6.85 18.39 1.45
C VAL A 393 -6.22 19.14 2.63
N ARG A 394 -6.80 20.27 3.07
CA ARG A 394 -6.30 21.03 4.23
C ARG A 394 -6.37 20.20 5.52
N THR A 395 -7.47 19.49 5.72
CA THR A 395 -7.68 18.59 6.88
C THR A 395 -6.63 17.48 6.92
N ARG A 396 -6.38 16.83 5.78
CA ARG A 396 -5.37 15.76 5.67
C ARG A 396 -3.95 16.28 5.87
N LYS A 397 -3.63 17.48 5.38
CA LYS A 397 -2.34 18.14 5.69
C LYS A 397 -2.16 18.35 7.20
N ILE A 398 -3.21 18.81 7.89
CA ILE A 398 -3.18 18.96 9.36
C ILE A 398 -2.89 17.62 10.02
N LEU A 399 -3.66 16.57 9.71
CA LEU A 399 -3.50 15.24 10.29
C LEU A 399 -2.12 14.63 10.00
N LEU A 400 -1.61 14.78 8.77
CA LEU A 400 -0.30 14.27 8.38
C LEU A 400 0.81 14.92 9.21
N ILE A 401 0.79 16.26 9.33
CA ILE A 401 1.81 17.01 10.08
C ILE A 401 1.71 16.68 11.57
N SER A 402 0.52 16.71 12.15
CA SER A 402 0.34 16.48 13.58
C SER A 402 0.70 15.03 13.98
N ASN A 403 0.34 14.02 13.17
CA ASN A 403 0.71 12.63 13.42
C ASN A 403 2.23 12.42 13.28
N SER A 404 2.86 13.09 12.31
CA SER A 404 4.32 13.06 12.13
C SER A 404 5.05 13.64 13.34
N ILE A 405 4.55 14.76 13.89
CA ILE A 405 5.10 15.35 15.11
C ILE A 405 4.90 14.41 16.30
N ALA A 406 3.70 13.87 16.50
CA ALA A 406 3.42 12.94 17.59
C ALA A 406 4.31 11.68 17.53
N SER A 407 4.48 11.12 16.34
CA SER A 407 5.38 9.98 16.09
C SER A 407 6.82 10.30 16.44
N THR A 408 7.30 11.46 16.02
CA THR A 408 8.65 11.93 16.36
C THR A 408 8.78 12.15 17.86
N SER A 409 7.76 12.69 18.53
CA SER A 409 7.75 12.90 19.99
C SER A 409 7.84 11.60 20.77
N THR A 410 7.10 10.55 20.40
CA THR A 410 7.19 9.25 21.08
C THR A 410 8.54 8.56 20.85
N ILE A 411 9.13 8.69 19.66
CA ILE A 411 10.50 8.21 19.37
C ILE A 411 11.52 8.94 20.25
N ILE A 412 11.44 10.27 20.34
CA ILE A 412 12.32 11.08 21.19
C ILE A 412 12.16 10.69 22.66
N ASN A 413 10.93 10.55 23.15
CA ASN A 413 10.66 10.13 24.53
C ASN A 413 11.29 8.77 24.84
N THR A 414 11.17 7.81 23.91
CA THR A 414 11.79 6.49 24.00
C THR A 414 13.32 6.59 24.07
N ALA A 415 13.93 7.41 23.22
CA ALA A 415 15.38 7.59 23.18
C ALA A 415 15.92 8.26 24.46
N ILE A 416 15.24 9.29 24.97
CA ILE A 416 15.63 10.02 26.19
C ILE A 416 15.50 9.12 27.41
N THR A 417 14.38 8.41 27.55
CA THR A 417 14.12 7.53 28.69
C THR A 417 14.89 6.21 28.62
N LYS A 418 15.45 5.87 27.45
CA LYS A 418 16.08 4.58 27.15
C LYS A 418 15.17 3.38 27.47
N ASN A 419 13.85 3.59 27.40
CA ASN A 419 12.86 2.57 27.67
C ASN A 419 12.03 2.30 26.40
N PRO A 420 12.27 1.19 25.68
CA PRO A 420 11.54 0.87 24.45
C PRO A 420 10.02 0.71 24.66
N LYS A 421 9.57 0.41 25.89
CA LYS A 421 8.14 0.32 26.23
C LYS A 421 7.42 1.66 26.11
N ASN A 422 8.15 2.77 26.15
CA ASN A 422 7.61 4.12 25.97
C ASN A 422 7.29 4.47 24.51
N LEU A 423 7.58 3.56 23.56
CA LEU A 423 7.30 3.77 22.16
C LEU A 423 5.86 3.39 21.82
N ASP A 424 5.08 4.38 21.36
CA ASP A 424 3.74 4.13 20.85
C ASP A 424 3.78 3.66 19.38
N ILE A 425 4.00 2.35 19.20
CA ILE A 425 4.06 1.71 17.88
C ILE A 425 2.73 1.88 17.11
N GLY A 426 1.59 1.88 17.79
CA GLY A 426 0.30 2.06 17.12
C GLY A 426 0.15 3.44 16.48
N SER A 427 0.69 4.49 17.12
CA SER A 427 0.77 5.82 16.51
C SER A 427 1.72 5.87 15.31
N LEU A 428 2.85 5.15 15.36
CA LEU A 428 3.76 5.05 14.21
C LEU A 428 3.05 4.41 13.00
N LEU A 429 2.34 3.31 13.21
CA LEU A 429 1.55 2.64 12.16
C LEU A 429 0.47 3.57 11.59
N ASN A 430 -0.15 4.40 12.44
CA ASN A 430 -1.13 5.38 12.01
C ASN A 430 -0.51 6.42 11.06
N THR A 431 0.64 6.97 11.42
CA THR A 431 1.38 7.94 10.60
C THR A 431 1.80 7.36 9.26
N VAL A 432 2.29 6.11 9.25
CA VAL A 432 2.62 5.40 8.00
C VAL A 432 1.38 5.30 7.11
N THR A 433 0.22 4.99 7.69
CA THR A 433 -1.05 4.95 6.94
C THR A 433 -1.35 6.31 6.29
N HIS A 434 -1.23 7.41 7.04
CA HIS A 434 -1.43 8.77 6.52
C HIS A 434 -0.44 9.12 5.41
N LEU A 435 0.84 8.75 5.55
CA LEU A 435 1.85 9.00 4.53
C LEU A 435 1.47 8.40 3.17
N PHE A 436 0.83 7.22 3.15
CA PHE A 436 0.36 6.61 1.91
C PHE A 436 -1.02 7.12 1.48
N SER A 437 -2.01 7.14 2.38
CA SER A 437 -3.39 7.44 2.03
C SER A 437 -3.61 8.92 1.69
N ASP A 438 -3.01 9.82 2.46
CA ASP A 438 -3.27 11.25 2.34
C ASP A 438 -2.48 11.84 1.19
N ILE A 439 -1.22 11.45 1.00
CA ILE A 439 -0.43 11.88 -0.16
C ILE A 439 -1.11 11.46 -1.46
N ARG A 440 -1.62 10.22 -1.52
CA ARG A 440 -2.38 9.74 -2.68
C ARG A 440 -3.64 10.58 -2.93
N PHE A 441 -4.40 10.87 -1.88
CA PHE A 441 -5.59 11.71 -2.00
C PHE A 441 -5.25 13.12 -2.49
N ILE A 442 -4.26 13.78 -1.87
CA ILE A 442 -3.83 15.14 -2.21
C ILE A 442 -3.36 15.20 -3.66
N THR A 443 -2.58 14.21 -4.10
CA THR A 443 -2.07 14.15 -5.49
C THR A 443 -3.21 13.96 -6.49
N ARG A 444 -4.20 13.12 -6.17
CA ARG A 444 -5.39 12.94 -7.00
C ARG A 444 -6.18 14.24 -7.14
N ILE A 445 -6.50 14.91 -6.03
CA ILE A 445 -7.25 16.18 -6.07
C ILE A 445 -6.43 17.27 -6.78
N LYS A 446 -5.10 17.30 -6.62
CA LYS A 446 -4.22 18.21 -7.39
C LYS A 446 -4.36 17.97 -8.89
N LYS A 447 -4.31 16.71 -9.33
CA LYS A 447 -4.48 16.36 -10.75
C LYS A 447 -5.86 16.78 -11.27
N GLU A 448 -6.93 16.40 -10.58
CA GLU A 448 -8.30 16.76 -10.96
C GLU A 448 -8.49 18.29 -11.04
N PHE A 449 -7.85 19.04 -10.13
CA PHE A 449 -7.85 20.50 -10.17
C PHE A 449 -7.12 21.05 -11.40
N ILE A 450 -5.93 20.53 -11.72
CA ILE A 450 -5.16 20.95 -12.91
C ILE A 450 -5.96 20.66 -14.18
N ASP A 451 -6.44 19.43 -14.32
CA ASP A 451 -7.22 18.99 -15.48
C ASP A 451 -8.48 19.88 -15.67
N SER A 452 -9.14 20.25 -14.56
CA SER A 452 -10.31 21.13 -14.59
C SER A 452 -9.98 22.56 -15.02
N GLU A 453 -8.88 23.15 -14.55
CA GLU A 453 -8.49 24.51 -14.95
C GLU A 453 -8.04 24.57 -16.41
N ILE A 454 -7.32 23.55 -16.89
CA ILE A 454 -6.97 23.42 -18.32
C ILE A 454 -8.24 23.27 -19.17
N SER A 455 -9.18 22.40 -18.75
CA SER A 455 -10.42 22.17 -19.49
C SER A 455 -11.27 23.43 -19.63
N LYS A 456 -11.37 24.27 -18.59
CA LYS A 456 -12.12 25.55 -18.66
C LYS A 456 -11.57 26.51 -19.69
N LYS A 457 -10.23 26.58 -19.81
CA LYS A 457 -9.59 27.42 -20.83
C LYS A 457 -9.87 26.87 -22.22
N MET A 458 -9.70 25.57 -22.42
CA MET A 458 -10.00 24.91 -23.68
C MET A 458 -11.47 25.05 -24.09
N GLU A 459 -12.41 24.96 -23.14
CA GLU A 459 -13.83 25.22 -23.39
C GLU A 459 -14.09 26.65 -23.88
N THR A 460 -13.34 27.63 -23.36
CA THR A 460 -13.45 29.03 -23.79
C THR A 460 -12.95 29.20 -25.22
N GLU A 461 -11.79 28.63 -25.57
CA GLU A 461 -11.24 28.66 -26.92
C GLU A 461 -12.13 27.94 -27.93
N ILE A 462 -12.64 26.75 -27.56
CA ILE A 462 -13.60 26.01 -28.39
C ILE A 462 -14.87 26.82 -28.59
N ALA A 463 -15.38 27.50 -27.56
CA ALA A 463 -16.56 28.34 -27.69
C ALA A 463 -16.32 29.54 -28.63
N GLU A 464 -15.14 30.15 -28.62
CA GLU A 464 -14.76 31.22 -29.56
C GLU A 464 -14.70 30.70 -31.00
N ILE A 465 -14.09 29.53 -31.22
CA ILE A 465 -14.08 28.86 -32.53
C ILE A 465 -15.50 28.53 -32.98
N ASP A 466 -16.30 27.95 -32.08
CA ASP A 466 -17.70 27.63 -32.35
C ASP A 466 -18.48 28.87 -32.73
N VAL A 467 -18.25 30.05 -32.13
CA VAL A 467 -18.90 31.29 -32.53
C VAL A 467 -18.52 31.70 -33.96
N LEU A 468 -17.26 31.51 -34.36
CA LEU A 468 -16.82 31.76 -35.74
C LEU A 468 -17.54 30.85 -36.75
N TYR A 469 -17.85 29.60 -36.36
CA TYR A 469 -18.48 28.60 -37.22
C TYR A 469 -20.01 28.48 -37.08
N LYS A 470 -20.61 28.91 -35.96
CA LYS A 470 -22.05 28.87 -35.64
C LYS A 470 -22.77 30.20 -35.91
N ALA A 471 -22.15 31.15 -36.59
CA ALA A 471 -22.87 32.18 -37.36
C ALA A 471 -23.61 31.54 -38.56
N VAL A 472 -24.45 30.54 -38.28
CA VAL A 472 -25.24 29.70 -39.20
C VAL A 472 -26.69 30.17 -39.24
#